data_AF-A0A1W9UBX5-F1
#
_entry.id   AF-A0A1W9UBX5-F1
#
_cell.length_a   1.000
_cell.length_b   1.000
_cell.length_c   1.000
_cell.angle_alpha   90.00
_cell.angle_beta   90.00
_cell.angle_gamma   90.00
#
_symmetry.space_group_name_H-M   'P 1'
#
loop_
_entity.id
_entity.type
_entity.pdbx_description
1 polymer ?
#
loop_
_entity_poly.entity_id
_entity_poly.type
_entity_poly.pdbx_seq_one_letter_code
_entity_poly.pdbx_strand_id
1 'polypeptide(L)'
;MLDTYEKAMLRSYLRNVLFDQRTTQKMSAAICGWLEDNLEIVIDSEIEETTWDILEGYNRSIREHCDIKARQKVFLSEMGRLLSLEDTASETAVLSQLEQNISTLADMLKFDEIDKAIFAVIARYKSYDKYEGLLNDLGRAGSTQGLNISLLTQLDIQLVTKRLGIGSRLIVSGVVEICSRAYHGTDLDDRFEIPDNITSALIETMDSNDDIRTHILGTPVNAELEWEDFAHLGEIRDRLAGFLGKALQQNANGINILLYGIPGTGKTEFCKTLAKQINCNLYSVGETDDDGDAPSK
;
A
#
# COMPACT_ATOMS: atom_id res chain seq x y z
N MET A 1 -2.49 -6.50 -15.50
CA MET A 1 -1.34 -6.19 -16.39
C MET A 1 -0.66 -4.96 -15.81
N LEU A 2 0.67 -4.92 -15.69
CA LEU A 2 1.35 -3.74 -15.16
C LEU A 2 1.30 -2.59 -16.17
N ASP A 3 0.87 -1.42 -15.72
CA ASP A 3 0.96 -0.20 -16.52
C ASP A 3 2.41 0.33 -16.59
N THR A 4 2.64 1.36 -17.40
CA THR A 4 3.97 1.94 -17.63
C THR A 4 4.63 2.46 -16.34
N TYR A 5 3.85 3.05 -15.43
CA TYR A 5 4.37 3.57 -14.18
C TYR A 5 4.79 2.41 -13.26
N GLU A 6 3.96 1.38 -13.16
CA GLU A 6 4.26 0.20 -12.36
C GLU A 6 5.44 -0.60 -12.90
N LYS A 7 5.61 -0.69 -14.23
CA LYS A 7 6.82 -1.23 -14.83
C LYS A 7 8.06 -0.42 -14.43
N ALA A 8 7.98 0.91 -14.48
CA ALA A 8 9.08 1.78 -14.07
C ALA A 8 9.42 1.63 -12.58
N MET A 9 8.41 1.51 -11.72
CA MET A 9 8.60 1.24 -10.29
C MET A 9 9.25 -0.11 -10.03
N LEU A 10 8.79 -1.16 -10.72
CA LEU A 10 9.39 -2.49 -10.66
C LEU A 10 10.86 -2.49 -11.12
N ARG A 11 11.19 -1.78 -12.20
CA ARG A 11 12.58 -1.59 -12.66
C ARG A 11 13.44 -0.89 -11.61
N SER A 12 12.91 0.17 -10.98
CA SER A 12 13.59 0.89 -9.89
C SER A 12 13.87 -0.04 -8.71
N TYR A 13 12.89 -0.82 -8.30
CA TYR A 13 13.02 -1.83 -7.25
C TYR A 13 14.04 -2.92 -7.59
N LEU A 14 14.00 -3.47 -8.80
CA LEU A 14 14.99 -4.45 -9.26
C LEU A 14 16.41 -3.87 -9.23
N ARG A 15 16.60 -2.62 -9.67
CA ARG A 15 17.89 -1.92 -9.60
C ARG A 15 18.36 -1.78 -8.16
N ASN A 16 17.48 -1.31 -7.28
CA ASN A 16 17.79 -1.11 -5.87
C ASN A 16 18.21 -2.43 -5.22
N VAL A 17 17.53 -3.54 -5.49
CA VAL A 17 17.89 -4.83 -4.91
C VAL A 17 19.16 -5.40 -5.57
N LEU A 18 19.25 -5.48 -6.90
CA LEU A 18 20.36 -6.15 -7.59
C LEU A 18 21.74 -5.53 -7.30
N PHE A 19 21.79 -4.22 -7.09
CA PHE A 19 23.06 -3.48 -6.93
C PHE A 19 23.36 -3.04 -5.49
N ASP A 20 22.54 -3.43 -4.51
CA ASP A 20 22.82 -3.18 -3.10
C ASP A 20 23.91 -4.12 -2.56
N GLN A 21 24.80 -3.60 -1.72
CA GLN A 21 25.89 -4.38 -1.12
C GLN A 21 25.40 -5.48 -0.16
N ARG A 22 24.19 -5.34 0.37
CA ARG A 22 23.55 -6.32 1.27
C ARG A 22 22.92 -7.48 0.49
N THR A 23 22.79 -7.36 -0.83
CA THR A 23 22.19 -8.40 -1.67
C THR A 23 23.11 -9.60 -1.79
N THR A 24 22.62 -10.74 -1.34
CA THR A 24 23.39 -11.98 -1.33
C THR A 24 23.35 -12.67 -2.68
N GLN A 25 24.29 -13.59 -2.92
CA GLN A 25 24.30 -14.43 -4.12
C GLN A 25 23.01 -15.25 -4.27
N LYS A 26 22.39 -15.69 -3.17
CA LYS A 26 21.10 -16.41 -3.22
C LYS A 26 19.97 -15.52 -3.71
N MET A 27 19.95 -14.26 -3.27
CA MET A 27 18.96 -13.29 -3.72
C MET A 27 19.15 -12.92 -5.19
N SER A 28 20.40 -12.72 -5.65
CA SER A 28 20.66 -12.52 -7.08
C SER A 28 20.19 -13.71 -7.92
N ALA A 29 20.39 -14.94 -7.44
CA ALA A 29 19.90 -16.14 -8.13
C ALA A 29 18.37 -16.22 -8.13
N ALA A 30 17.70 -15.86 -7.04
CA ALA A 30 16.24 -15.79 -6.97
C ALA A 30 15.67 -14.77 -7.95
N ILE A 31 16.26 -13.57 -8.03
CA ILE A 31 15.86 -12.56 -9.03
C ILE A 31 16.11 -13.07 -10.45
N CYS A 32 17.24 -13.75 -10.71
CA CYS A 32 17.51 -14.33 -12.03
C CYS A 32 16.46 -15.38 -12.41
N GLY A 33 16.08 -16.28 -11.49
CA GLY A 33 15.02 -17.25 -11.70
C GLY A 33 13.67 -16.59 -11.98
N TRP A 34 13.31 -15.59 -11.18
CA TRP A 34 12.08 -14.81 -11.40
C TRP A 34 12.08 -14.10 -12.77
N LEU A 35 13.22 -13.57 -13.22
CA LEU A 35 13.33 -12.90 -14.51
C LEU A 35 13.16 -13.85 -15.71
N GLU A 36 13.45 -15.16 -15.59
CA GLU A 36 13.24 -16.11 -16.71
C GLU A 36 11.80 -16.08 -17.24
N ASP A 37 10.82 -15.87 -16.36
CA ASP A 37 9.40 -15.82 -16.72
C ASP A 37 8.83 -14.39 -16.85
N ASN A 38 9.61 -13.37 -16.46
CA ASN A 38 9.09 -12.00 -16.28
C ASN A 38 9.92 -10.90 -16.94
N LEU A 39 11.04 -11.23 -17.60
CA LEU A 39 11.92 -10.21 -18.21
C LEU A 39 11.21 -9.33 -19.24
N GLU A 40 10.33 -9.91 -20.07
CA GLU A 40 9.53 -9.19 -21.07
C GLU A 40 8.52 -8.21 -20.47
N ILE A 41 8.18 -8.38 -19.18
CA ILE A 41 7.30 -7.45 -18.47
C ILE A 41 8.11 -6.25 -17.94
N VAL A 42 9.38 -6.49 -17.61
CA VAL A 42 10.29 -5.50 -17.01
C VAL A 42 10.93 -4.62 -18.08
N ILE A 43 11.33 -5.21 -19.21
CA ILE A 43 12.08 -4.56 -20.29
C ILE A 43 11.17 -4.38 -21.50
N ASP A 44 10.94 -3.14 -21.91
CA ASP A 44 10.09 -2.81 -23.06
C ASP A 44 10.90 -2.84 -24.38
N SER A 45 12.22 -2.65 -24.30
CA SER A 45 13.15 -2.80 -25.43
C SER A 45 13.32 -4.26 -25.88
N GLU A 46 13.81 -4.44 -27.12
CA GLU A 46 14.07 -5.76 -27.68
C GLU A 46 15.11 -6.53 -26.86
N ILE A 47 14.75 -7.73 -26.41
CA ILE A 47 15.62 -8.60 -25.62
C ILE A 47 16.36 -9.54 -26.56
N GLU A 48 17.69 -9.39 -26.63
CA GLU A 48 18.55 -10.24 -27.45
C GLU A 48 18.60 -11.69 -26.93
N GLU A 49 18.74 -12.67 -27.82
CA GLU A 49 18.93 -14.10 -27.46
C GLU A 49 20.10 -14.31 -26.48
N THR A 50 21.16 -13.51 -26.63
CA THR A 50 22.33 -13.48 -25.73
C THR A 50 21.96 -13.16 -24.29
N THR A 51 20.89 -12.39 -24.05
CA THR A 51 20.39 -12.07 -22.72
C THR A 51 19.83 -13.34 -22.06
N TRP A 52 19.00 -14.09 -22.78
CA TRP A 52 18.43 -15.34 -22.30
C TRP A 52 19.53 -16.37 -21.99
N ASP A 53 20.56 -16.48 -22.83
CA ASP A 53 21.74 -17.31 -22.57
C ASP A 53 22.48 -16.92 -21.28
N ILE A 54 22.52 -15.61 -20.95
CA ILE A 54 23.14 -15.10 -19.73
C ILE A 54 22.32 -15.51 -18.49
N LEU A 55 21.00 -15.36 -18.52
CA LEU A 55 20.12 -15.80 -17.43
C LEU A 55 20.22 -17.31 -17.21
N GLU A 56 20.04 -18.10 -18.28
CA GLU A 56 20.10 -19.56 -18.22
C GLU A 56 21.49 -20.03 -17.73
N GLY A 57 22.55 -19.40 -18.24
CA GLY A 57 23.92 -19.67 -17.85
C GLY A 57 24.19 -19.39 -16.37
N TYR A 58 23.62 -18.33 -15.81
CA TYR A 58 23.74 -18.05 -14.38
C TYR A 58 22.94 -19.06 -13.54
N ASN A 59 21.70 -19.37 -13.90
CA ASN A 59 20.89 -20.36 -13.19
C ASN A 59 21.48 -21.77 -13.26
N ARG A 60 22.07 -22.16 -14.41
CA ARG A 60 22.83 -23.41 -14.55
C ARG A 60 24.03 -23.45 -13.61
N SER A 61 24.79 -22.35 -13.52
CA SER A 61 25.95 -22.23 -12.61
C SER A 61 25.58 -22.47 -11.14
N ILE A 62 24.39 -22.01 -10.73
CA ILE A 62 23.84 -22.21 -9.39
C ILE A 62 23.51 -23.69 -9.16
N ARG A 63 22.81 -24.33 -10.11
CA ARG A 63 22.42 -25.75 -10.05
C ARG A 63 23.62 -26.70 -10.04
N GLU A 64 24.63 -26.40 -10.83
CA GLU A 64 25.84 -27.23 -10.99
C GLU A 64 26.95 -26.88 -9.99
N HIS A 65 26.78 -25.82 -9.21
CA HIS A 65 27.77 -25.30 -8.27
C HIS A 65 29.14 -24.99 -8.92
N CYS A 66 29.13 -24.44 -10.13
CA CYS A 66 30.33 -24.11 -10.92
C CYS A 66 30.33 -22.62 -11.34
N ASP A 67 31.51 -21.97 -11.40
CA ASP A 67 31.71 -20.60 -11.93
C ASP A 67 30.74 -19.48 -11.45
N ILE A 68 30.09 -19.67 -10.30
CA ILE A 68 28.92 -18.87 -9.92
C ILE A 68 29.23 -17.37 -9.85
N LYS A 69 30.36 -16.99 -9.25
CA LYS A 69 30.74 -15.57 -9.12
C LYS A 69 31.01 -14.91 -10.48
N ALA A 70 31.62 -15.65 -11.40
CA ALA A 70 31.90 -15.15 -12.75
C ALA A 70 30.59 -14.95 -13.51
N ARG A 71 29.69 -15.93 -13.46
CA ARG A 71 28.37 -15.87 -14.10
C ARG A 71 27.46 -14.81 -13.48
N GLN A 72 27.45 -14.67 -12.16
CA GLN A 72 26.74 -13.59 -11.45
C GLN A 72 27.20 -12.22 -11.93
N LYS A 73 28.51 -12.01 -12.09
CA LYS A 73 29.04 -10.73 -12.57
C LYS A 73 28.54 -10.40 -13.99
N VAL A 74 28.49 -11.40 -14.88
CA VAL A 74 27.96 -11.22 -16.24
C VAL A 74 26.46 -10.89 -16.19
N PHE A 75 25.68 -11.64 -15.41
CA PHE A 75 24.26 -11.38 -15.18
C PHE A 75 24.01 -9.95 -14.67
N LEU A 76 24.70 -9.53 -13.61
CA LEU A 76 24.54 -8.18 -13.04
C LEU A 76 24.95 -7.08 -14.03
N SER A 77 26.00 -7.31 -14.83
CA SER A 77 26.41 -6.37 -15.88
C SER A 77 25.33 -6.22 -16.94
N GLU A 78 24.70 -7.32 -17.35
CA GLU A 78 23.65 -7.31 -18.36
C GLU A 78 22.37 -6.65 -17.84
N MET A 79 21.94 -7.00 -16.62
CA MET A 79 20.81 -6.31 -15.98
C MET A 79 21.08 -4.82 -15.81
N GLY A 80 22.31 -4.42 -15.49
CA GLY A 80 22.70 -3.02 -15.41
C GLY A 80 22.56 -2.29 -16.74
N ARG A 81 22.95 -2.95 -17.84
CA ARG A 81 22.79 -2.43 -19.20
C ARG A 81 21.31 -2.26 -19.56
N LEU A 82 20.50 -3.31 -19.43
CA LEU A 82 19.07 -3.29 -19.78
C LEU A 82 18.29 -2.26 -18.97
N LEU A 83 18.45 -2.25 -17.64
CA LEU A 83 17.75 -1.30 -16.77
C LEU A 83 18.16 0.16 -17.04
N SER A 84 19.37 0.41 -17.55
CA SER A 84 19.81 1.78 -17.90
C SER A 84 19.22 2.27 -19.23
N LEU A 85 18.95 1.36 -20.18
CA LEU A 85 18.31 1.72 -21.45
C LEU A 85 16.88 2.23 -21.22
N GLU A 86 16.15 1.56 -20.33
CA GLU A 86 14.76 1.91 -19.99
C GLU A 86 14.63 3.25 -19.26
N ASP A 87 15.60 3.64 -18.42
CA ASP A 87 15.58 4.92 -17.71
C ASP A 87 15.58 6.13 -18.66
N THR A 88 16.31 6.02 -19.77
CA THR A 88 16.39 7.11 -20.77
C THR A 88 15.09 7.34 -21.54
N ALA A 89 14.14 6.42 -21.45
CA ALA A 89 12.86 6.49 -22.14
C ALA A 89 11.69 7.04 -21.29
N SER A 90 11.89 7.23 -19.97
CA SER A 90 10.78 7.28 -18.99
C SER A 90 10.73 8.52 -18.08
N GLU A 91 11.08 9.72 -18.58
CA GLU A 91 11.07 10.96 -17.77
C GLU A 91 9.68 11.59 -17.53
N THR A 92 8.58 11.02 -18.04
CA THR A 92 7.22 11.60 -17.88
C THR A 92 6.12 10.54 -17.71
N ALA A 93 6.32 9.54 -16.85
CA ALA A 93 5.25 8.59 -16.56
C ALA A 93 4.17 9.25 -15.68
N VAL A 94 2.93 9.26 -16.17
CA VAL A 94 1.73 9.58 -15.38
C VAL A 94 1.62 8.55 -14.26
N LEU A 95 1.30 8.98 -13.03
CA LEU A 95 1.14 8.06 -11.89
C LEU A 95 0.10 6.98 -12.22
N SER A 96 0.40 5.73 -11.87
CA SER A 96 -0.60 4.66 -11.90
C SER A 96 -1.77 5.00 -11.00
N GLN A 97 -2.93 4.40 -11.27
CA GLN A 97 -4.09 4.56 -10.40
C GLN A 97 -3.78 4.06 -8.97
N LEU A 98 -3.04 2.95 -8.84
CA LEU A 98 -2.57 2.45 -7.55
C LEU A 98 -1.68 3.46 -6.81
N GLU A 99 -0.73 4.11 -7.48
CA GLU A 99 0.13 5.13 -6.85
C GLU A 99 -0.65 6.39 -6.44
N GLN A 100 -1.65 6.79 -7.22
CA GLN A 100 -2.56 7.88 -6.87
C GLN A 100 -3.36 7.53 -5.61
N ASN A 101 -3.85 6.29 -5.53
CA ASN A 101 -4.58 5.77 -4.37
C ASN A 101 -3.69 5.70 -3.11
N ILE A 102 -2.48 5.17 -3.24
CA ILE A 102 -1.45 5.14 -2.19
C ILE A 102 -1.18 6.56 -1.68
N SER A 103 -0.99 7.52 -2.60
CA SER A 103 -0.74 8.92 -2.27
C SER A 103 -1.93 9.54 -1.53
N THR A 104 -3.14 9.30 -2.02
CA THR A 104 -4.37 9.81 -1.41
C THR A 104 -4.56 9.29 0.02
N LEU A 105 -4.33 8.00 0.25
CA LEU A 105 -4.39 7.40 1.59
C LEU A 105 -3.28 7.91 2.50
N ALA A 106 -2.05 8.01 2.00
CA ALA A 106 -0.93 8.56 2.75
C ALA A 106 -1.23 9.98 3.23
N ASP A 107 -1.77 10.84 2.37
CA ASP A 107 -2.13 12.22 2.70
C ASP A 107 -3.23 12.28 3.77
N MET A 108 -4.30 11.47 3.61
CA MET A 108 -5.39 11.39 4.58
C MET A 108 -4.91 10.96 5.97
N LEU A 109 -3.99 10.01 6.01
CA LEU A 109 -3.45 9.45 7.23
C LEU A 109 -2.22 10.21 7.74
N LYS A 110 -1.81 11.27 7.03
CA LYS A 110 -0.65 12.11 7.34
C LYS A 110 0.63 11.29 7.49
N PHE A 111 0.81 10.34 6.57
CA PHE A 111 2.05 9.61 6.43
C PHE A 111 3.13 10.56 5.90
N ASP A 112 4.34 10.40 6.40
CA ASP A 112 5.50 11.01 5.77
C ASP A 112 5.98 10.14 4.60
N GLU A 113 6.98 10.61 3.87
CA GLU A 113 7.53 9.91 2.71
C GLU A 113 8.06 8.50 3.06
N ILE A 114 8.50 8.28 4.30
CA ILE A 114 9.01 6.98 4.75
C ILE A 114 7.84 6.02 4.92
N ASP A 115 6.80 6.44 5.65
CA ASP A 115 5.59 5.63 5.83
C ASP A 115 4.91 5.33 4.49
N LYS A 116 4.81 6.34 3.61
CA LYS A 116 4.28 6.19 2.25
C LYS A 116 5.08 5.16 1.44
N ALA A 117 6.41 5.26 1.42
CA ALA A 117 7.25 4.33 0.67
C ALA A 117 7.13 2.88 1.16
N ILE A 118 7.03 2.68 2.48
CA ILE A 118 6.83 1.35 3.07
C ILE A 118 5.44 0.81 2.71
N PHE A 119 4.39 1.61 2.90
CA PHE A 119 3.02 1.22 2.54
C PHE A 119 2.90 0.87 1.06
N ALA A 120 3.56 1.65 0.20
CA ALA A 120 3.56 1.44 -1.24
C ALA A 120 4.11 0.08 -1.67
N VAL A 121 5.14 -0.45 -0.98
CA VAL A 121 5.66 -1.80 -1.24
C VAL A 121 4.63 -2.87 -0.85
N ILE A 122 4.01 -2.73 0.32
CA ILE A 122 3.01 -3.69 0.82
C ILE A 122 1.76 -3.68 -0.07
N ALA A 123 1.30 -2.50 -0.49
CA ALA A 123 0.17 -2.33 -1.39
C ALA A 123 0.45 -2.98 -2.75
N ARG A 124 1.64 -2.76 -3.34
CA ARG A 124 2.02 -3.40 -4.62
C ARG A 124 2.15 -4.92 -4.51
N TYR A 125 2.70 -5.41 -3.39
CA TYR A 125 2.76 -6.85 -3.11
C TYR A 125 1.35 -7.46 -3.13
N LYS A 126 0.37 -6.84 -2.49
CA LYS A 126 -1.02 -7.33 -2.47
C LYS A 126 -1.79 -7.11 -3.79
N SER A 127 -1.43 -6.10 -4.58
CA SER A 127 -2.18 -5.72 -5.79
C SER A 127 -1.69 -6.40 -7.06
N TYR A 128 -0.46 -6.92 -7.08
CA TYR A 128 0.16 -7.44 -8.29
C TYR A 128 1.02 -8.69 -8.03
N ASP A 129 0.62 -9.82 -8.64
CA ASP A 129 1.32 -11.11 -8.59
C ASP A 129 2.82 -11.02 -8.94
N LYS A 130 3.20 -10.04 -9.78
CA LYS A 130 4.59 -9.83 -10.20
C LYS A 130 5.46 -9.30 -9.06
N TYR A 131 4.92 -8.37 -8.27
CA TYR A 131 5.59 -7.91 -7.06
C TYR A 131 5.55 -8.99 -5.97
N GLU A 132 4.41 -9.67 -5.81
CA GLU A 132 4.26 -10.79 -4.90
C GLU A 132 5.31 -11.88 -5.13
N GLY A 133 5.39 -12.39 -6.36
CA GLY A 133 6.34 -13.44 -6.74
C GLY A 133 7.79 -13.03 -6.51
N LEU A 134 8.17 -11.80 -6.87
CA LEU A 134 9.53 -11.29 -6.64
C LEU A 134 9.88 -11.27 -5.15
N LEU A 135 9.00 -10.73 -4.30
CA LEU A 135 9.26 -10.65 -2.87
C LEU A 135 9.26 -12.03 -2.20
N ASN A 136 8.40 -12.95 -2.65
CA ASN A 136 8.36 -14.32 -2.14
C ASN A 136 9.62 -15.10 -2.52
N ASP A 137 10.14 -14.93 -3.73
CA ASP A 137 11.40 -15.55 -4.15
C ASP A 137 12.60 -14.99 -3.38
N LEU A 138 12.61 -13.68 -3.08
CA LEU A 138 13.59 -13.09 -2.16
C LEU A 138 13.48 -13.70 -0.75
N GLY A 139 12.26 -13.82 -0.22
CA GLY A 139 12.00 -14.46 1.07
C GLY A 139 12.55 -15.89 1.14
N ARG A 140 12.27 -16.71 0.12
CA ARG A 140 12.83 -18.07 -0.03
C ARG A 140 14.35 -18.09 -0.15
N ALA A 141 14.95 -17.04 -0.71
CA ALA A 141 16.40 -16.86 -0.76
C ALA A 141 17.03 -16.48 0.60
N GLY A 142 16.21 -16.28 1.63
CA GLY A 142 16.62 -16.04 3.01
C GLY A 142 16.61 -14.57 3.43
N SER A 143 16.03 -13.67 2.64
CA SER A 143 15.81 -12.30 3.09
C SER A 143 14.59 -12.21 3.99
N THR A 144 14.67 -11.34 5.00
CA THR A 144 13.51 -11.05 5.86
C THR A 144 12.60 -10.00 5.21
N GLN A 145 11.33 -9.96 5.58
CA GLN A 145 10.35 -8.98 5.08
C GLN A 145 10.83 -7.52 5.25
N GLY A 146 11.39 -7.17 6.41
CA GLY A 146 11.95 -5.84 6.65
C GLY A 146 13.16 -5.53 5.76
N LEU A 147 14.01 -6.53 5.49
CA LEU A 147 15.13 -6.38 4.56
C LEU A 147 14.64 -6.18 3.12
N ASN A 148 13.62 -6.91 2.69
CA ASN A 148 13.03 -6.72 1.36
C ASN A 148 12.56 -5.28 1.18
N ILE A 149 11.74 -4.78 2.10
CA ILE A 149 11.27 -3.38 2.07
C ILE A 149 12.45 -2.40 2.08
N SER A 150 13.45 -2.60 2.94
CA SER A 150 14.65 -1.76 3.02
C SER A 150 15.46 -1.74 1.73
N LEU A 151 15.60 -2.87 1.04
CA LEU A 151 16.32 -2.95 -0.23
C LEU A 151 15.54 -2.27 -1.35
N LEU A 152 14.24 -2.57 -1.48
CA LEU A 152 13.36 -2.01 -2.51
C LEU A 152 13.26 -0.48 -2.42
N THR A 153 13.15 0.04 -1.20
CA THR A 153 12.99 1.49 -0.93
C THR A 153 14.31 2.23 -0.69
N GLN A 154 15.43 1.51 -0.57
CA GLN A 154 16.74 2.05 -0.14
C GLN A 154 16.72 2.78 1.22
N LEU A 155 15.71 2.51 2.04
CA LEU A 155 15.61 3.03 3.40
C LEU A 155 16.51 2.25 4.36
N ASP A 156 16.93 2.89 5.45
CA ASP A 156 17.65 2.22 6.53
C ASP A 156 16.80 1.11 7.18
N ILE A 157 17.42 -0.05 7.44
CA ILE A 157 16.71 -1.22 7.96
C ILE A 157 16.16 -1.00 9.38
N GLN A 158 16.85 -0.22 10.21
CA GLN A 158 16.37 0.08 11.56
C GLN A 158 15.18 1.01 11.50
N LEU A 159 15.20 1.98 10.57
CA LEU A 159 14.07 2.85 10.30
C LEU A 159 12.85 2.08 9.81
N VAL A 160 13.00 1.20 8.82
CA VAL A 160 11.91 0.33 8.32
C VAL A 160 11.33 -0.51 9.46
N THR A 161 12.20 -1.16 10.24
CA THR A 161 11.78 -1.98 11.39
C THR A 161 11.01 -1.15 12.42
N LYS A 162 11.44 0.10 12.67
CA LYS A 162 10.75 1.01 13.58
C LYS A 162 9.37 1.43 13.05
N ARG A 163 9.25 1.72 11.75
CA ARG A 163 7.98 2.12 11.13
C ARG A 163 6.99 0.97 10.99
N LEU A 164 7.46 -0.27 10.97
CA LEU A 164 6.63 -1.47 10.99
C LEU A 164 6.40 -2.02 12.40
N GLY A 165 6.92 -1.35 13.43
CA GLY A 165 6.77 -1.76 14.82
C GLY A 165 5.40 -1.43 15.41
N ILE A 166 5.02 -2.16 16.47
CA ILE A 166 3.81 -1.88 17.24
C ILE A 166 3.83 -0.43 17.73
N GLY A 167 2.71 0.29 17.52
CA GLY A 167 2.58 1.69 17.94
C GLY A 167 3.09 2.71 16.92
N SER A 168 3.65 2.27 15.78
CA SER A 168 4.02 3.18 14.69
C SER A 168 2.77 3.73 13.99
N ARG A 169 2.96 4.80 13.20
CA ARG A 169 1.86 5.44 12.45
C ARG A 169 1.18 4.48 11.48
N LEU A 170 1.94 3.70 10.72
CA LEU A 170 1.42 2.69 9.80
C LEU A 170 0.51 1.68 10.53
N ILE A 171 0.98 1.14 11.66
CA ILE A 171 0.24 0.10 12.40
C ILE A 171 -0.97 0.68 13.14
N VAL A 172 -0.82 1.82 13.82
CA VAL A 172 -1.90 2.43 14.61
C VAL A 172 -2.99 3.03 13.72
N SER A 173 -2.66 3.42 12.48
CA SER A 173 -3.66 3.88 11.52
C SER A 173 -4.60 2.76 11.04
N GLY A 174 -4.23 1.50 11.24
CA GLY A 174 -5.00 0.33 10.83
C GLY A 174 -4.87 -0.04 9.36
N VAL A 175 -4.10 0.69 8.54
CA VAL A 175 -3.93 0.32 7.12
C VAL A 175 -2.90 -0.77 6.87
N VAL A 176 -2.07 -1.05 7.87
CA VAL A 176 -1.18 -2.20 7.90
C VAL A 176 -1.35 -2.88 9.25
N GLU A 177 -1.64 -4.18 9.23
CA GLU A 177 -1.77 -5.01 10.41
C GLU A 177 -0.55 -5.93 10.57
N ILE A 178 -0.20 -6.22 11.83
CA ILE A 178 0.84 -7.20 12.15
C ILE A 178 0.15 -8.54 12.36
N CYS A 179 0.43 -9.49 11.47
CA CYS A 179 -0.11 -10.84 11.54
C CYS A 179 0.48 -11.58 12.76
N SER A 180 -0.41 -12.02 13.67
CA SER A 180 -0.01 -12.75 14.89
C SER A 180 0.10 -14.27 14.67
N ARG A 181 -0.36 -14.77 13.52
CA ARG A 181 -0.44 -16.21 13.21
C ARG A 181 0.71 -16.59 12.27
N ALA A 182 1.46 -17.61 12.69
CA ALA A 182 2.59 -18.24 11.99
C ALA A 182 3.89 -17.40 11.86
N TYR A 183 4.68 -17.35 12.96
CA TYR A 183 6.04 -16.78 13.03
C TYR A 183 7.10 -17.40 12.11
N HIS A 184 6.73 -18.27 11.15
CA HIS A 184 7.67 -19.13 10.40
C HIS A 184 7.70 -18.92 8.89
N GLY A 185 6.83 -18.05 8.36
CA GLY A 185 6.80 -17.75 6.94
C GLY A 185 7.80 -16.64 6.54
N THR A 186 8.20 -16.67 5.27
CA THR A 186 9.15 -15.71 4.66
C THR A 186 8.48 -14.67 3.79
N ASP A 187 7.19 -14.86 3.51
CA ASP A 187 6.43 -14.04 2.58
C ASP A 187 6.00 -12.76 3.30
N LEU A 188 5.63 -11.72 2.54
CA LEU A 188 5.42 -10.40 3.15
C LEU A 188 4.18 -10.41 4.06
N ASP A 189 3.13 -11.08 3.63
CA ASP A 189 1.83 -11.18 4.30
C ASP A 189 1.76 -12.21 5.43
N ASP A 190 2.78 -13.05 5.57
CA ASP A 190 2.99 -13.81 6.82
C ASP A 190 3.21 -12.88 8.04
N ARG A 191 3.58 -11.62 7.80
CA ARG A 191 3.90 -10.64 8.85
C ARG A 191 3.13 -9.34 8.75
N PHE A 192 2.92 -8.82 7.56
CA PHE A 192 2.29 -7.52 7.33
C PHE A 192 1.18 -7.64 6.31
N GLU A 193 -0.03 -7.34 6.72
CA GLU A 193 -1.22 -7.41 5.87
C GLU A 193 -1.91 -6.07 5.78
N ILE A 194 -2.59 -5.81 4.66
CA ILE A 194 -3.50 -4.67 4.52
C ILE A 194 -4.91 -5.25 4.69
N PRO A 195 -5.77 -4.66 5.57
CA PRO A 195 -7.13 -5.14 5.76
C PRO A 195 -7.91 -5.28 4.45
N ASP A 196 -8.78 -6.28 4.37
CA ASP A 196 -9.49 -6.65 3.14
C ASP A 196 -10.27 -5.48 2.55
N ASN A 197 -10.95 -4.68 3.36
CA ASN A 197 -11.69 -3.51 2.86
C ASN A 197 -10.79 -2.47 2.18
N ILE A 198 -9.55 -2.30 2.67
CA ILE A 198 -8.57 -1.39 2.05
C ILE A 198 -7.96 -2.04 0.82
N THR A 199 -7.66 -3.33 0.86
CA THR A 199 -7.14 -4.10 -0.28
C THR A 199 -8.14 -4.09 -1.44
N SER A 200 -9.41 -4.40 -1.19
CA SER A 200 -10.48 -4.32 -2.18
C SER A 200 -10.61 -2.90 -2.74
N ALA A 201 -10.59 -1.87 -1.88
CA ALA A 201 -10.63 -0.49 -2.33
C ALA A 201 -9.43 -0.11 -3.23
N LEU A 202 -8.22 -0.58 -2.91
CA LEU A 202 -7.02 -0.35 -3.72
C LEU A 202 -7.13 -1.01 -5.10
N ILE A 203 -7.71 -2.22 -5.18
CA ILE A 203 -7.82 -3.00 -6.41
C ILE A 203 -9.00 -2.53 -7.27
N GLU A 204 -10.20 -2.39 -6.70
CA GLU A 204 -11.42 -2.02 -7.44
C GLU A 204 -11.31 -0.65 -8.10
N THR A 205 -10.62 0.28 -7.44
CA THR A 205 -10.41 1.63 -7.98
C THR A 205 -9.34 1.68 -9.07
N MET A 206 -8.59 0.60 -9.33
CA MET A 206 -7.64 0.57 -10.45
C MET A 206 -8.35 0.52 -11.81
N ASP A 207 -9.55 -0.06 -11.84
CA ASP A 207 -10.37 -0.18 -13.04
C ASP A 207 -11.50 0.87 -13.11
N SER A 208 -11.63 1.72 -12.08
CA SER A 208 -12.63 2.80 -12.01
C SER A 208 -11.98 4.17 -11.84
N ASN A 209 -12.72 5.25 -12.07
CA ASN A 209 -12.28 6.61 -11.73
C ASN A 209 -12.81 7.04 -10.35
N ASP A 210 -13.20 6.08 -9.51
CA ASP A 210 -13.84 6.35 -8.24
C ASP A 210 -12.82 6.76 -7.18
N ASP A 211 -13.23 7.66 -6.28
CA ASP A 211 -12.38 8.06 -5.15
C ASP A 211 -12.28 6.90 -4.17
N ILE A 212 -11.06 6.41 -3.90
CA ILE A 212 -10.75 5.37 -2.92
C ILE A 212 -11.39 5.62 -1.53
N ARG A 213 -11.61 6.89 -1.18
CA ARG A 213 -12.34 7.27 0.04
C ARG A 213 -13.74 6.68 0.09
N THR A 214 -14.43 6.65 -1.04
CA THR A 214 -15.80 6.16 -1.15
C THR A 214 -15.87 4.65 -0.96
N HIS A 215 -14.85 3.91 -1.41
CA HIS A 215 -14.78 2.47 -1.19
C HIS A 215 -14.49 2.13 0.28
N ILE A 216 -13.66 2.93 0.97
CA ILE A 216 -13.29 2.67 2.36
C ILE A 216 -14.36 3.17 3.35
N LEU A 217 -14.94 4.35 3.09
CA LEU A 217 -15.86 5.03 4.00
C LEU A 217 -17.34 4.91 3.59
N GLY A 218 -17.61 4.33 2.42
CA GLY A 218 -18.93 4.36 1.80
C GLY A 218 -19.28 5.74 1.22
N THR A 219 -20.53 5.89 0.83
CA THR A 219 -21.06 7.19 0.39
C THR A 219 -21.43 8.06 1.59
N PRO A 220 -21.26 9.39 1.52
CA PRO A 220 -21.71 10.28 2.58
C PRO A 220 -23.20 10.11 2.86
N VAL A 221 -23.56 9.94 4.13
CA VAL A 221 -24.96 9.84 4.54
C VAL A 221 -25.61 11.22 4.53
N ASN A 222 -26.83 11.28 3.98
CA ASN A 222 -27.61 12.52 3.91
C ASN A 222 -28.57 12.62 5.09
N ALA A 223 -28.86 13.84 5.52
CA ALA A 223 -29.88 14.11 6.53
C ALA A 223 -31.27 14.11 5.89
N GLU A 224 -32.22 13.41 6.52
CA GLU A 224 -33.64 13.45 6.16
C GLU A 224 -34.41 14.47 7.00
N LEU A 225 -33.89 14.81 8.18
CA LEU A 225 -34.49 15.76 9.13
C LEU A 225 -33.85 17.14 9.05
N GLU A 226 -34.62 18.16 9.37
CA GLU A 226 -34.18 19.55 9.41
C GLU A 226 -33.63 19.93 10.79
N TRP A 227 -32.85 21.01 10.83
CA TRP A 227 -32.20 21.45 12.06
C TRP A 227 -33.21 21.66 13.19
N GLU A 228 -34.38 22.20 12.85
CA GLU A 228 -35.49 22.51 13.75
C GLU A 228 -36.09 21.28 14.45
N ASP A 229 -36.04 20.09 13.84
CA ASP A 229 -36.56 18.85 14.44
C ASP A 229 -35.84 18.50 15.76
N PHE A 230 -34.63 19.02 15.94
CA PHE A 230 -33.81 18.85 17.13
C PHE A 230 -33.86 20.02 18.12
N ALA A 231 -34.86 20.92 18.02
CA ALA A 231 -34.98 22.11 18.88
C ALA A 231 -35.05 21.76 20.38
N HIS A 232 -35.55 20.57 20.72
CA HIS A 232 -35.63 20.05 22.07
C HIS A 232 -34.25 19.87 22.74
N LEU A 233 -33.16 19.79 21.99
CA LEU A 233 -31.78 19.77 22.51
C LEU A 233 -31.32 21.16 23.00
N GLY A 234 -31.96 22.24 22.53
CA GLY A 234 -31.65 23.61 22.94
C GLY A 234 -30.19 24.02 22.67
N GLU A 235 -29.62 24.80 23.59
CA GLU A 235 -28.29 25.41 23.39
C GLU A 235 -27.15 24.40 23.17
N ILE A 236 -27.27 23.16 23.66
CA ILE A 236 -26.18 22.18 23.53
C ILE A 236 -25.90 21.84 22.07
N ARG A 237 -26.97 21.73 21.27
CA ARG A 237 -26.93 21.49 19.83
C ARG A 237 -26.21 22.64 19.13
N ASP A 238 -26.60 23.88 19.44
CA ASP A 238 -26.08 25.08 18.77
C ASP A 238 -24.61 25.33 19.14
N ARG A 239 -24.25 25.08 20.41
CA ARG A 239 -22.84 25.13 20.87
C ARG A 239 -22.00 24.06 20.19
N LEU A 240 -22.52 22.85 20.02
CA LEU A 240 -21.82 21.76 19.34
C LEU A 240 -21.57 22.08 17.86
N ALA A 241 -22.59 22.55 17.15
CA ALA A 241 -22.47 22.99 15.75
C ALA A 241 -21.46 24.14 15.61
N GLY A 242 -21.53 25.14 16.48
CA GLY A 242 -20.57 26.26 16.48
C GLY A 242 -19.13 25.83 16.79
N PHE A 243 -18.95 24.89 17.73
CA PHE A 243 -17.64 24.32 18.06
C PHE A 243 -17.06 23.53 16.88
N LEU A 244 -17.82 22.60 16.31
CA LEU A 244 -17.39 21.79 15.18
C LEU A 244 -17.16 22.61 13.92
N GLY A 245 -18.03 23.58 13.62
CA GLY A 245 -17.84 24.47 12.48
C GLY A 245 -16.54 25.28 12.57
N LYS A 246 -16.19 25.79 13.75
CA LYS A 246 -14.90 26.47 13.98
C LYS A 246 -13.72 25.49 13.89
N ALA A 247 -13.88 24.29 14.43
CA ALA A 247 -12.84 23.27 14.36
C ALA A 247 -12.50 22.89 12.91
N LEU A 248 -13.52 22.73 12.06
CA LEU A 248 -13.36 22.48 10.63
C LEU A 248 -12.65 23.65 9.93
N GLN A 249 -13.07 24.89 10.18
CA GLN A 249 -12.42 26.08 9.63
C GLN A 249 -10.93 26.20 10.01
N GLN A 250 -10.56 25.71 11.19
CA GLN A 250 -9.18 25.74 11.69
C GLN A 250 -8.38 24.48 11.34
N ASN A 251 -8.97 23.50 10.65
CA ASN A 251 -8.40 22.16 10.45
C ASN A 251 -7.89 21.53 11.77
N ALA A 252 -8.66 21.74 12.85
CA ALA A 252 -8.35 21.21 14.16
C ALA A 252 -8.44 19.68 14.15
N ASN A 253 -7.47 19.01 14.77
CA ASN A 253 -7.36 17.56 14.75
C ASN A 253 -7.61 16.97 16.14
N GLY A 254 -8.01 15.69 16.20
CA GLY A 254 -8.13 14.94 17.46
C GLY A 254 -9.39 15.28 18.27
N ILE A 255 -10.46 15.72 17.61
CA ILE A 255 -11.75 15.99 18.24
C ILE A 255 -12.61 14.74 18.14
N ASN A 256 -12.94 14.14 19.29
CA ASN A 256 -13.81 12.97 19.38
C ASN A 256 -15.03 13.34 20.23
N ILE A 257 -16.23 13.10 19.69
CA ILE A 257 -17.49 13.40 20.38
C ILE A 257 -18.27 12.11 20.55
N LEU A 258 -18.63 11.81 21.79
CA LEU A 258 -19.51 10.69 22.12
C LEU A 258 -20.93 11.20 22.35
N LEU A 259 -21.85 10.81 21.47
CA LEU A 259 -23.28 11.01 21.67
C LEU A 259 -23.86 9.76 22.33
N TYR A 260 -24.34 9.90 23.56
CA TYR A 260 -24.90 8.79 24.34
C TYR A 260 -26.36 9.04 24.70
N GLY A 261 -27.14 7.96 24.81
CA GLY A 261 -28.56 8.02 25.12
C GLY A 261 -29.25 6.69 24.82
N ILE A 262 -30.49 6.56 25.27
CA ILE A 262 -31.31 5.35 25.08
C ILE A 262 -31.40 5.02 23.57
N PRO A 263 -31.38 3.73 23.16
CA PRO A 263 -31.60 3.37 21.76
C PRO A 263 -32.90 3.98 21.20
N GLY A 264 -32.88 4.40 19.93
CA GLY A 264 -34.05 5.01 19.28
C GLY A 264 -34.28 6.51 19.56
N THR A 265 -33.42 7.18 20.34
CA THR A 265 -33.56 8.64 20.61
C THR A 265 -33.01 9.55 19.50
N GLY A 266 -32.89 9.07 18.26
CA GLY A 266 -32.48 9.90 17.12
C GLY A 266 -31.01 10.34 17.10
N LYS A 267 -30.09 9.63 17.77
CA LYS A 267 -28.65 9.99 17.80
C LYS A 267 -28.02 10.01 16.41
N THR A 268 -28.21 8.94 15.64
CA THR A 268 -27.71 8.83 14.26
C THR A 268 -28.30 9.92 13.38
N GLU A 269 -29.62 10.16 13.45
CA GLU A 269 -30.26 11.23 12.69
C GLU A 269 -29.76 12.63 13.09
N PHE A 270 -29.53 12.86 14.39
CA PHE A 270 -28.94 14.12 14.84
C PHE A 270 -27.53 14.31 14.27
N CYS A 271 -26.70 13.27 14.21
CA CYS A 271 -25.38 13.36 13.56
C CYS A 271 -25.49 13.75 12.08
N LYS A 272 -26.41 13.14 11.33
CA LYS A 272 -26.66 13.48 9.91
C LYS A 272 -27.08 14.94 9.76
N THR A 273 -28.06 15.38 10.54
CA THR A 273 -28.57 16.76 10.51
C THR A 273 -27.52 17.77 10.98
N LEU A 274 -26.68 17.41 11.96
CA LEU A 274 -25.54 18.23 12.39
C LEU A 274 -24.50 18.40 11.30
N ALA A 275 -24.16 17.33 10.57
CA ALA A 275 -23.22 17.39 9.46
C ALA A 275 -23.74 18.28 8.32
N LYS A 276 -25.03 18.14 7.95
CA LYS A 276 -25.72 19.05 7.00
C LYS A 276 -25.64 20.51 7.48
N GLN A 277 -25.90 20.76 8.77
CA GLN A 277 -25.89 22.11 9.35
C GLN A 277 -24.51 22.79 9.29
N ILE A 278 -23.43 22.04 9.47
CA ILE A 278 -22.06 22.57 9.40
C ILE A 278 -21.41 22.40 8.01
N ASN A 279 -22.19 21.95 7.02
CA ASN A 279 -21.77 21.71 5.64
C ASN A 279 -20.53 20.80 5.52
N CYS A 280 -20.57 19.64 6.17
CA CYS A 280 -19.53 18.62 6.06
C CYS A 280 -20.12 17.27 5.65
N ASN A 281 -19.29 16.43 5.02
CA ASN A 281 -19.66 15.05 4.73
C ASN A 281 -19.68 14.25 6.05
N LEU A 282 -20.72 13.43 6.23
CA LEU A 282 -20.77 12.43 7.29
C LEU A 282 -20.62 11.05 6.64
N TYR A 283 -19.66 10.27 7.13
CA TYR A 283 -19.50 8.87 6.76
C TYR A 283 -19.93 8.00 7.92
N SER A 284 -20.70 6.96 7.63
CA SER A 284 -21.10 5.98 8.62
C SER A 284 -20.19 4.76 8.52
N VAL A 285 -19.55 4.40 9.62
CA VAL A 285 -18.58 3.28 9.66
C VAL A 285 -19.05 2.28 10.71
N GLY A 286 -19.16 1.01 10.32
CA GLY A 286 -19.59 -0.07 11.21
C GLY A 286 -21.08 -0.06 11.55
N GLU A 287 -21.93 0.56 10.72
CA GLU A 287 -23.40 0.40 10.84
C GLU A 287 -23.89 -0.89 10.18
N THR A 288 -23.09 -1.50 9.31
CA THR A 288 -23.39 -2.75 8.60
C THR A 288 -22.18 -3.70 8.61
N ASP A 289 -22.42 -5.01 8.72
CA ASP A 289 -21.43 -6.05 8.44
C ASP A 289 -21.21 -6.20 6.92
N ASP A 290 -20.33 -7.11 6.52
CA ASP A 290 -19.95 -7.34 5.11
C ASP A 290 -21.14 -7.77 4.23
N ASP A 291 -22.27 -8.18 4.84
CA ASP A 291 -23.52 -8.56 4.16
C ASP A 291 -24.55 -7.42 4.11
N GLY A 292 -24.23 -6.24 4.66
CA GLY A 292 -25.14 -5.09 4.72
C GLY A 292 -26.15 -5.15 5.88
N ASP A 293 -26.01 -6.11 6.80
CA ASP A 293 -26.86 -6.27 7.97
C ASP A 293 -26.28 -5.54 9.18
N ALA A 294 -27.13 -5.12 10.13
CA ALA A 294 -26.64 -4.47 11.33
C ALA A 294 -25.68 -5.39 12.12
N PRO A 295 -24.51 -4.89 12.59
CA PRO A 295 -23.51 -5.73 13.23
C PRO A 295 -24.11 -6.48 14.42
N SER A 296 -23.99 -7.81 14.36
CA SER A 296 -24.42 -8.67 15.45
C SER A 296 -23.61 -8.38 16.73
N LYS A 297 -24.31 -8.35 17.87
CA LYS A 297 -23.74 -8.06 19.19
C LYS A 297 -22.80 -9.13 19.70
#